data_AF-A0AAN5DDR3-F1
#
_entry.id   AF-A0AAN5DDR3-F1
#
_cell.length_a   1.000
_cell.length_b   1.000
_cell.length_c   1.000
_cell.angle_alpha   90.00
_cell.angle_beta   90.00
_cell.angle_gamma   90.00
#
_symmetry.space_group_name_H-M   'P 1'
#
loop_
_entity.id
_entity.type
_entity.pdbx_description
1 polymer ?
#
loop_
_entity_poly.entity_id
_entity_poly.type
_entity_poly.pdbx_seq_one_letter_code
_entity_poly.pdbx_strand_id
1 'polypeptide(L)'
;IWSIGAILSEMITGQILFEPILPADEHFKKYPVLKAISICGPVPDVVLREDIDDESGRVALRKRSAVAVRIDFLQHFVQNGRSWLQEEITSTAEHLLSFIDRTLSLDHGERLRVDEALAHPFLADVRVPSKEVVANHSMSDIGDLEVEEWKHKIWEVIKESPVRL
;
A
#
# COMPACT_ATOMS: atom_id res chain seq x y z
N ILE A 1 -2.32 -3.41 2.46
CA ILE A 1 -3.14 -3.28 1.23
C ILE A 1 -2.52 -2.27 0.27
N TRP A 2 -2.37 -0.99 0.64
CA TRP A 2 -1.63 -0.01 -0.18
C TRP A 2 -0.27 -0.53 -0.65
N SER A 3 0.56 -1.01 0.27
CA SER A 3 1.88 -1.59 -0.05
C SER A 3 1.79 -2.81 -0.97
N ILE A 4 0.71 -3.59 -0.90
CA ILE A 4 0.49 -4.75 -1.79
C ILE A 4 0.26 -4.26 -3.22
N GLY A 5 -0.56 -3.23 -3.41
CA GLY A 5 -0.76 -2.61 -4.72
C GLY A 5 0.55 -2.07 -5.30
N ALA A 6 1.35 -1.37 -4.48
CA ALA A 6 2.64 -0.83 -4.88
C ALA A 6 3.64 -1.93 -5.29
N ILE A 7 3.76 -3.00 -4.49
CA ILE A 7 4.62 -4.15 -4.77
C ILE A 7 4.15 -4.89 -6.01
N LEU A 8 2.83 -5.10 -6.19
CA LEU A 8 2.29 -5.74 -7.38
C LEU A 8 2.62 -4.94 -8.64
N SER A 9 2.45 -3.62 -8.61
CA SER A 9 2.86 -2.75 -9.72
C SER A 9 4.36 -2.88 -10.01
N GLU A 10 5.22 -2.90 -8.98
CA GLU A 10 6.66 -3.08 -9.15
C GLU A 10 7.03 -4.49 -9.66
N MET A 11 6.31 -5.53 -9.27
CA MET A 11 6.50 -6.87 -9.80
C MET A 11 6.17 -6.92 -11.30
N ILE A 12 5.08 -6.28 -11.72
CA ILE A 12 4.64 -6.22 -13.12
C ILE A 12 5.64 -5.45 -13.98
N THR A 13 6.09 -4.27 -13.54
CA THR A 13 6.92 -3.35 -14.35
C THR A 13 8.42 -3.51 -14.12
N GLY A 14 8.83 -4.06 -12.97
CA GLY A 14 10.22 -4.07 -12.52
C GLY A 14 10.73 -2.70 -12.07
N GLN A 15 9.86 -1.72 -11.88
CA GLN A 15 10.19 -0.36 -11.49
C GLN A 15 9.44 0.03 -10.22
N ILE A 16 10.10 0.79 -9.35
CA ILE A 16 9.48 1.32 -8.13
C ILE A 16 8.35 2.27 -8.54
N LEU A 17 7.10 1.93 -8.21
CA LEU A 17 5.93 2.73 -8.62
C LEU A 17 6.01 4.17 -8.07
N PHE A 18 6.28 4.30 -6.77
CA PHE A 18 6.45 5.59 -6.10
C PHE A 18 7.94 5.95 -5.96
N GLU A 19 8.68 5.88 -7.07
CA GLU A 19 10.10 6.22 -7.06
C GLU A 19 10.32 7.65 -6.54
N PRO A 20 11.24 7.85 -5.57
CA PRO A 20 11.64 9.17 -5.14
C PRO A 20 12.29 9.91 -6.31
N ILE A 21 11.84 11.12 -6.62
CA ILE A 21 12.48 11.95 -7.62
C ILE A 21 13.87 12.37 -7.10
N LEU A 22 14.93 11.75 -7.61
CA LEU A 22 16.34 12.11 -7.38
C LEU A 22 16.77 13.21 -8.40
N PRO A 23 17.76 14.06 -8.08
CA PRO A 23 17.57 15.52 -8.06
C PRO A 23 17.67 16.22 -9.42
N ALA A 24 16.58 16.88 -9.81
CA ALA A 24 16.60 18.23 -10.36
C ALA A 24 15.87 19.24 -9.46
N ASP A 25 15.06 18.76 -8.50
CA ASP A 25 14.19 19.59 -7.68
C ASP A 25 14.11 19.01 -6.24
N GLU A 26 14.81 19.64 -5.29
CA GLU A 26 14.91 19.19 -3.89
C GLU A 26 13.54 19.09 -3.19
N HIS A 27 12.52 19.79 -3.71
CA HIS A 27 11.18 19.81 -3.14
C HIS A 27 10.48 18.45 -3.14
N PHE A 28 10.72 17.58 -4.14
CA PHE A 28 10.03 16.29 -4.22
C PHE A 28 10.57 15.24 -3.26
N LYS A 29 11.88 15.30 -2.94
CA LYS A 29 12.48 14.44 -1.89
C LYS A 29 11.81 14.66 -0.52
N LYS A 30 11.24 15.84 -0.29
CA LYS A 30 10.65 16.25 0.98
C LYS A 30 9.21 15.74 1.18
N TYR A 31 8.52 15.30 0.13
CA TYR A 31 7.08 14.98 0.21
C TYR A 31 6.70 13.77 -0.67
N PRO A 32 6.91 12.52 -0.20
CA PRO A 32 6.50 11.29 -0.90
C PRO A 32 5.03 11.29 -1.33
N VAL A 33 4.16 11.95 -0.57
CA VAL A 33 2.74 12.13 -0.87
C VAL A 33 2.47 12.78 -2.24
N LEU A 34 3.36 13.66 -2.73
CA LEU A 34 3.18 14.29 -4.04
C LEU A 34 3.33 13.29 -5.18
N LYS A 35 4.24 12.31 -5.05
CA LYS A 35 4.38 11.23 -6.02
C LYS A 35 3.13 10.35 -6.01
N ALA A 36 2.58 10.04 -4.83
CA ALA A 36 1.31 9.33 -4.72
C ALA A 36 0.17 10.08 -5.40
N ILE A 37 0.04 11.39 -5.16
CA ILE A 37 -0.96 12.25 -5.83
C ILE A 37 -0.79 12.25 -7.35
N SER A 38 0.45 12.34 -7.85
CA SER A 38 0.71 12.35 -9.29
C SER A 38 0.31 11.05 -10.01
N ILE A 39 0.20 9.95 -9.27
CA ILE A 39 -0.15 8.62 -9.79
C ILE A 39 -1.63 8.31 -9.54
N CYS A 40 -2.08 8.50 -8.30
CA CYS A 40 -3.39 8.10 -7.84
C CYS A 40 -4.48 9.15 -8.08
N GLY A 41 -4.10 10.38 -8.44
CA GLY A 41 -5.00 11.49 -8.73
C GLY A 41 -5.23 12.43 -7.53
N PRO A 42 -6.29 13.24 -7.58
CA PRO A 42 -6.56 14.26 -6.56
C PRO A 42 -6.86 13.61 -5.20
N VAL A 43 -6.46 14.27 -4.10
CA VAL A 43 -6.79 13.80 -2.75
C VAL A 43 -8.30 14.03 -2.50
N PRO A 44 -9.07 12.98 -2.15
CA PRO A 44 -10.49 13.13 -1.84
C PRO A 44 -10.73 14.04 -0.62
N ASP A 45 -11.85 14.79 -0.62
CA ASP A 45 -12.18 15.68 0.49
C ASP A 45 -12.40 14.94 1.83
N VAL A 46 -12.84 13.68 1.78
CA VAL A 46 -12.98 12.83 2.97
C VAL A 46 -11.63 12.61 3.66
N VAL A 47 -10.59 12.25 2.89
CA VAL A 47 -9.21 12.10 3.38
C VAL A 47 -8.69 13.39 3.97
N LEU A 48 -8.91 14.53 3.30
CA LEU A 48 -8.48 15.83 3.82
C LEU A 48 -9.12 16.16 5.17
N ARG A 49 -10.38 15.80 5.38
CA ARG A 49 -11.09 16.10 6.63
C ARG A 49 -10.76 15.14 7.76
N GLU A 50 -10.64 13.84 7.44
CA GLU A 50 -10.60 12.77 8.44
C GLU A 50 -9.17 12.38 8.82
N ASP A 51 -8.21 12.50 7.90
CA ASP A 51 -6.84 12.00 8.09
C ASP A 51 -5.79 13.11 8.24
N ILE A 52 -6.17 14.38 8.02
CA ILE A 52 -5.27 15.53 8.12
C ILE A 52 -5.75 16.44 9.26
N ASP A 53 -4.97 16.52 10.32
CA ASP A 53 -5.34 17.23 11.55
C ASP A 53 -5.32 18.75 11.41
N ASP A 54 -4.42 19.29 10.59
CA ASP A 54 -4.18 20.73 10.51
C ASP A 54 -4.75 21.38 9.23
N GLU A 55 -5.39 22.54 9.40
CA GLU A 55 -6.05 23.25 8.29
C GLU A 55 -5.06 23.71 7.21
N SER A 56 -3.83 24.04 7.59
CA SER A 56 -2.81 24.49 6.65
C SER A 56 -2.39 23.36 5.69
N GLY A 57 -2.26 22.14 6.21
CA GLY A 57 -2.00 20.91 5.48
C GLY A 57 -3.15 20.57 4.54
N ARG A 58 -4.40 20.70 4.99
CA ARG A 58 -5.60 20.49 4.14
C ARG A 58 -5.62 21.41 2.93
N VAL A 59 -5.46 22.71 3.16
CA VAL A 59 -5.44 23.72 2.10
C VAL A 59 -4.27 23.48 1.14
N ALA A 60 -3.09 23.17 1.67
CA ALA A 60 -1.90 22.91 0.86
C ALA A 60 -2.05 21.65 -0.01
N LEU A 61 -2.53 20.54 0.56
CA LEU A 61 -2.75 19.29 -0.18
C LEU A 61 -3.83 19.46 -1.24
N ARG A 62 -4.98 20.07 -0.89
CA ARG A 62 -6.05 20.36 -1.85
C ARG A 62 -5.55 21.16 -3.04
N LYS A 63 -4.77 22.22 -2.80
CA LYS A 63 -4.20 23.05 -3.87
C LYS A 63 -3.23 22.25 -4.74
N ARG A 64 -2.37 21.44 -4.13
CA ARG A 64 -1.36 20.64 -4.86
C ARG A 64 -1.98 19.48 -5.64
N SER A 65 -3.09 18.92 -5.17
CA SER A 65 -3.75 17.79 -5.81
C SER A 65 -4.78 18.21 -6.85
N ALA A 66 -5.19 19.48 -6.90
CA ALA A 66 -6.25 19.97 -7.79
C ALA A 66 -6.00 19.71 -9.29
N VAL A 67 -4.73 19.65 -9.71
CA VAL A 67 -4.33 19.40 -11.11
C VAL A 67 -3.90 17.96 -11.36
N ALA A 68 -3.90 17.12 -10.32
CA ALA A 68 -3.48 15.73 -10.45
C ALA A 68 -4.56 14.90 -11.13
N VAL A 69 -4.15 14.00 -12.00
CA VAL A 69 -5.04 13.05 -12.68
C VAL A 69 -4.49 11.66 -12.42
N ARG A 70 -5.37 10.74 -12.02
CA ARG A 70 -5.00 9.34 -11.83
C ARG A 70 -4.51 8.80 -13.17
N ILE A 71 -3.35 8.13 -13.16
CA ILE A 71 -2.82 7.52 -14.37
C ILE A 71 -3.72 6.36 -14.81
N ASP A 72 -3.71 6.07 -16.10
CA ASP A 72 -4.26 4.81 -16.61
C ASP A 72 -3.29 3.68 -16.25
N PHE A 73 -3.62 2.94 -15.19
CA PHE A 73 -2.79 1.82 -14.72
C PHE A 73 -2.68 0.70 -15.76
N LEU A 74 -3.74 0.43 -16.52
CA LEU A 74 -3.69 -0.60 -17.56
C LEU A 74 -2.71 -0.18 -18.66
N GLN A 75 -2.82 1.06 -19.14
CA GLN A 75 -1.87 1.60 -20.11
C GLN A 75 -0.44 1.59 -19.56
N HIS A 76 -0.26 1.97 -18.29
CA HIS A 76 1.05 1.96 -17.63
C HIS A 76 1.65 0.55 -17.59
N PHE A 77 0.86 -0.48 -17.25
CA PHE A 77 1.32 -1.87 -17.23
C PHE A 77 1.59 -2.41 -18.63
N VAL A 78 0.79 -2.09 -19.64
CA VAL A 78 1.08 -2.50 -21.02
C VAL A 78 2.40 -1.90 -21.50
N GLN A 79 2.65 -0.62 -21.21
CA GLN A 79 3.85 0.09 -21.66
C GLN A 79 5.14 -0.31 -20.93
N ASN A 80 5.06 -0.53 -19.62
CA ASN A 80 6.23 -0.74 -18.76
C ASN A 80 6.33 -2.17 -18.21
N GLY A 81 5.31 -2.99 -18.45
CA GLY A 81 5.25 -4.37 -17.99
C GLY A 81 6.32 -5.24 -18.62
N ARG A 82 6.84 -6.18 -17.83
CA ARG A 82 7.80 -7.18 -18.30
C ARG A 82 7.23 -7.93 -19.51
N SER A 83 8.07 -8.17 -20.51
CA SER A 83 7.63 -8.75 -21.80
C SER A 83 6.90 -10.09 -21.66
N TRP A 84 7.29 -10.90 -20.66
CA TRP A 84 6.68 -12.21 -20.39
C TRP A 84 5.38 -12.16 -19.59
N LEU A 85 4.86 -10.98 -19.24
CA LEU A 85 3.57 -10.81 -18.55
C LEU A 85 2.51 -10.14 -19.44
N GLN A 86 2.83 -9.82 -20.69
CA GLN A 86 1.97 -8.99 -21.55
C GLN A 86 0.64 -9.69 -21.88
N GLU A 87 0.66 -11.00 -22.07
CA GLU A 87 -0.54 -11.81 -22.31
C GLU A 87 -1.44 -11.83 -21.06
N GLU A 88 -0.86 -12.03 -19.88
CA GLU A 88 -1.58 -12.04 -18.61
C GLU A 88 -2.15 -10.65 -18.27
N ILE A 89 -1.40 -9.57 -18.47
CA ILE A 89 -1.87 -8.19 -18.27
C ILE A 89 -3.10 -7.92 -19.12
N THR A 90 -3.10 -8.38 -20.38
CA THR A 90 -4.21 -8.15 -21.31
C THR A 90 -5.41 -9.05 -21.00
N SER A 91 -5.18 -10.34 -20.78
CA SER A 91 -6.24 -11.32 -20.53
C SER A 91 -6.92 -11.14 -19.17
N THR A 92 -6.23 -10.55 -18.19
CA THR A 92 -6.78 -10.26 -16.85
C THR A 92 -7.05 -8.78 -16.59
N ALA A 93 -7.03 -7.94 -17.64
CA ALA A 93 -7.06 -6.48 -17.52
C ALA A 93 -8.16 -5.94 -16.59
N GLU A 94 -9.39 -6.45 -16.71
CA GLU A 94 -10.52 -6.03 -15.86
C GLU A 94 -10.26 -6.34 -14.38
N HIS A 95 -9.87 -7.57 -14.06
CA HIS A 95 -9.61 -8.00 -12.69
C HIS A 95 -8.37 -7.33 -12.10
N LEU A 96 -7.31 -7.16 -12.90
CA LEU A 96 -6.08 -6.48 -12.50
C LEU A 96 -6.36 -5.00 -12.19
N LEU A 97 -7.06 -4.30 -13.07
CA LEU A 97 -7.40 -2.89 -12.87
C LEU A 97 -8.31 -2.71 -11.66
N SER A 98 -9.36 -3.53 -11.52
CA SER A 98 -10.26 -3.49 -10.37
C SER A 98 -9.51 -3.73 -9.04
N PHE A 99 -8.56 -4.67 -9.03
CA PHE A 99 -7.73 -4.94 -7.85
C PHE A 99 -6.78 -3.77 -7.54
N ILE A 100 -6.12 -3.21 -8.55
CA ILE A 100 -5.20 -2.08 -8.38
C ILE A 100 -5.93 -0.82 -7.93
N ASP A 101 -7.11 -0.54 -8.46
CA ASP A 101 -7.89 0.64 -8.06
C ASP A 101 -8.34 0.56 -6.60
N ARG A 102 -8.71 -0.62 -6.12
CA ARG A 102 -9.12 -0.81 -4.73
C ARG A 102 -7.95 -1.08 -3.77
N THR A 103 -6.72 -1.25 -4.26
CA THR A 103 -5.52 -1.31 -3.40
C THR A 103 -4.82 0.04 -3.30
N LEU A 104 -4.73 0.78 -4.42
CA LEU A 104 -4.09 2.09 -4.54
C LEU A 104 -5.11 3.24 -4.53
N SER A 105 -6.03 3.21 -3.55
CA SER A 105 -6.91 4.33 -3.21
C SER A 105 -6.30 5.15 -2.07
N LEU A 106 -6.29 6.47 -2.22
CA LEU A 106 -5.81 7.40 -1.18
C LEU A 106 -6.69 7.31 0.07
N ASP A 107 -8.00 7.19 -0.14
CA ASP A 107 -8.98 6.94 0.90
C ASP A 107 -8.81 5.51 1.46
N HIS A 108 -8.56 5.39 2.77
CA HIS A 108 -8.41 4.09 3.42
C HIS A 108 -9.75 3.37 3.63
N GLY A 109 -10.88 4.08 3.68
CA GLY A 109 -12.21 3.49 3.77
C GLY A 109 -12.62 2.77 2.48
N GLU A 110 -12.14 3.23 1.33
CA GLU A 110 -12.39 2.62 0.01
C GLU A 110 -11.38 1.52 -0.35
N ARG A 111 -10.30 1.38 0.41
CA ARG A 111 -9.31 0.32 0.18
C ARG A 111 -9.86 -1.04 0.57
N LEU A 112 -9.53 -2.06 -0.23
CA LEU A 112 -9.81 -3.46 0.09
C LEU A 112 -9.35 -3.80 1.51
N ARG A 113 -10.19 -4.50 2.26
CA ARG A 113 -9.73 -5.28 3.42
C ARG A 113 -8.97 -6.53 2.94
N VAL A 114 -8.21 -7.15 3.84
CA VAL A 114 -7.37 -8.31 3.48
C VAL A 114 -8.20 -9.50 3.01
N ASP A 115 -9.29 -9.79 3.70
CA ASP A 115 -10.25 -10.84 3.34
C ASP A 115 -10.94 -10.56 1.99
N GLU A 116 -11.30 -9.31 1.72
CA GLU A 116 -11.85 -8.90 0.42
C GLU A 116 -10.81 -9.04 -0.70
N ALA A 117 -9.55 -8.70 -0.43
CA ALA A 117 -8.46 -8.84 -1.39
C ALA A 117 -8.22 -10.32 -1.74
N LEU A 118 -8.19 -11.21 -0.72
CA LEU A 118 -8.07 -12.65 -0.90
C LEU A 118 -9.24 -13.25 -1.69
N ALA A 119 -10.44 -12.70 -1.53
CA ALA A 119 -11.63 -13.11 -2.27
C ALA A 119 -11.77 -12.48 -3.67
N HIS A 120 -10.87 -11.58 -4.05
CA HIS A 120 -10.96 -10.86 -5.31
C HIS A 120 -10.75 -11.78 -6.52
N PRO A 121 -11.51 -11.62 -7.64
CA PRO A 121 -11.35 -12.45 -8.84
C PRO A 121 -9.92 -12.50 -9.41
N PHE A 122 -9.14 -11.44 -9.19
CA PHE A 122 -7.72 -11.38 -9.57
C PHE A 122 -6.87 -12.50 -8.93
N LEU A 123 -7.23 -12.98 -7.73
CA LEU A 123 -6.51 -14.03 -7.01
C LEU A 123 -7.20 -15.40 -7.11
N ALA A 124 -8.25 -15.54 -7.92
CA ALA A 124 -9.10 -16.75 -7.95
C ALA A 124 -8.30 -18.04 -8.20
N ASP A 125 -7.35 -18.01 -9.12
CA ASP A 125 -6.57 -19.19 -9.54
C ASP A 125 -5.61 -19.70 -8.46
N VAL A 126 -5.21 -18.83 -7.52
CA VAL A 126 -4.26 -19.16 -6.45
C VAL A 126 -4.91 -19.22 -5.08
N ARG A 127 -6.23 -19.00 -5.01
CA ARG A 127 -6.95 -18.91 -3.74
C ARG A 127 -7.05 -20.28 -3.07
N VAL A 128 -6.73 -20.33 -1.77
CA VAL A 128 -6.87 -21.55 -0.95
C VAL A 128 -7.55 -21.20 0.37
N PRO A 129 -8.90 -21.18 0.43
CA PRO A 129 -9.65 -20.73 1.61
C PRO A 129 -9.30 -21.47 2.90
N SER A 130 -8.94 -22.76 2.81
CA SER A 130 -8.52 -23.55 3.97
C SER A 130 -7.21 -23.08 4.62
N LYS A 131 -6.41 -22.26 3.92
CA LYS A 131 -5.17 -21.65 4.44
C LYS A 131 -5.37 -20.19 4.90
N GLU A 132 -6.54 -19.61 4.64
CA GLU A 132 -6.89 -18.23 5.03
C GLU A 132 -7.36 -18.22 6.50
N VAL A 133 -6.41 -18.33 7.44
CA VAL A 133 -6.70 -18.39 8.88
C VAL A 133 -6.61 -17.02 9.56
N VAL A 134 -7.43 -16.82 10.59
CA VAL A 134 -7.40 -15.64 11.46
C VAL A 134 -6.70 -16.00 12.77
N ALA A 135 -5.83 -15.11 13.26
CA ALA A 135 -5.22 -15.29 14.57
C ALA A 135 -6.29 -15.41 15.66
N ASN A 136 -6.12 -16.38 16.56
CA ASN A 136 -7.09 -16.64 17.64
C ASN A 136 -6.95 -15.66 18.83
N HIS A 137 -5.94 -14.80 18.81
CA HIS A 137 -5.71 -13.78 19.83
C HIS A 137 -5.18 -12.50 19.17
N SER A 138 -5.45 -11.37 19.79
CA SER A 138 -4.76 -10.12 19.52
C SER A 138 -3.53 -10.01 20.40
N MET A 139 -2.49 -9.37 19.88
CA MET A 139 -1.37 -8.93 20.70
C MET A 139 -1.73 -7.58 21.31
N SER A 140 -1.79 -7.50 22.63
CA SER A 140 -2.01 -6.23 23.33
C SER A 140 -0.74 -5.39 23.30
N ASP A 141 -0.88 -4.09 23.01
CA ASP A 141 0.19 -3.15 23.25
C ASP A 141 0.46 -3.07 24.76
N ILE A 142 1.73 -3.25 25.14
CA ILE A 142 2.17 -3.30 26.53
C ILE A 142 2.49 -1.89 27.06
N GLY A 143 2.43 -0.88 26.18
CA GLY A 143 2.71 0.53 26.50
C GLY A 143 4.19 0.82 26.72
N ASP A 144 4.45 2.01 27.25
CA ASP A 144 5.81 2.46 27.55
C ASP A 144 6.30 1.83 28.86
N LEU A 145 7.42 1.10 28.77
CA LEU A 145 8.14 0.54 29.90
C LEU A 145 9.54 1.12 29.97
N GLU A 146 10.12 1.11 31.17
CA GLU A 146 11.51 1.47 31.34
C GLU A 146 12.43 0.45 30.65
N VAL A 147 13.64 0.88 30.27
CA VAL A 147 14.60 0.04 29.53
C VAL A 147 14.90 -1.27 30.27
N GLU A 148 15.00 -1.25 31.60
CA GLU A 148 15.26 -2.46 32.39
C GLU A 148 14.07 -3.43 32.41
N GLU A 149 12.85 -2.91 32.38
CA GLU A 149 11.64 -3.73 32.30
C GLU A 149 11.52 -4.39 30.92
N TRP A 150 11.87 -3.66 29.85
CA TRP A 150 11.97 -4.21 28.50
C TRP A 150 13.01 -5.33 28.42
N LYS A 151 14.20 -5.12 28.98
CA LYS A 151 15.25 -6.16 29.04
C LYS A 151 14.74 -7.40 29.75
N HIS A 152 14.08 -7.24 30.89
CA HIS A 152 13.52 -8.36 31.64
C HIS A 152 12.48 -9.13 30.84
N LYS A 153 11.50 -8.44 30.24
CA LYS A 153 10.45 -9.08 29.41
C LYS A 153 11.02 -9.81 28.19
N ILE A 154 11.95 -9.18 27.47
CA ILE A 154 12.61 -9.81 26.32
C ILE A 154 13.39 -11.05 26.78
N TRP A 155 14.07 -10.98 27.92
CA TRP A 155 14.81 -12.11 28.48
C TRP A 155 13.90 -13.28 28.89
N GLU A 156 12.72 -13.01 29.45
CA GLU A 156 11.71 -14.05 29.71
C GLU A 156 11.27 -14.72 28.41
N VAL A 157 10.94 -13.96 27.35
CA VAL A 157 10.56 -14.53 26.04
C VAL A 157 11.65 -15.42 25.46
N ILE A 158 12.92 -15.01 25.54
CA ILE A 158 14.06 -15.79 25.07
C ILE A 158 14.18 -17.12 25.84
N LYS A 159 13.98 -17.10 27.17
CA LYS A 159 14.03 -18.32 28.00
C LYS A 159 12.86 -19.26 27.71
N GLU A 160 11.67 -18.72 27.50
CA GLU A 160 10.44 -19.48 27.23
C GLU A 160 10.38 -20.04 25.81
N SER A 161 11.05 -19.40 24.86
CA SER A 161 11.21 -19.87 23.48
C SER A 161 12.65 -20.30 23.23
N PRO A 162 13.09 -21.46 23.75
CA PRO A 162 14.40 -21.98 23.39
C PRO A 162 14.41 -22.19 21.89
N VAL A 163 15.23 -21.39 21.19
CA VAL A 163 15.59 -21.65 19.81
C VAL A 163 16.13 -23.07 19.79
N ARG A 164 15.35 -24.00 19.24
CA ARG A 164 15.83 -25.37 19.03
C ARG A 164 16.91 -25.28 17.97
N LEU A 165 18.16 -25.20 18.42
CA LEU A 165 19.36 -25.40 17.59
C LEU A 165 19.44 -26.85 17.13
#